data_AF-A0A7V3MYV1-F1
#
_entry.id   AF-A0A7V3MYV1-F1
#
_cell.length_a   1.000
_cell.length_b   1.000
_cell.length_c   1.000
_cell.angle_alpha   90.00
_cell.angle_beta   90.00
_cell.angle_gamma   90.00
#
_symmetry.space_group_name_H-M   'P 1'
#
loop_
_entity.id
_entity.type
_entity.pdbx_description
1 polymer ?
#
loop_
_entity_poly.entity_id
_entity_poly.type
_entity_poly.pdbx_seq_one_letter_code
_entity_poly.pdbx_strand_id
1 'polypeptide(L)'
;MPYPTDVTDRQWRLLEPVLGVGGSRGPKPTVDRRRMVNAILYQARTGCQWRYLPGEFGSWNTIWRTFCRWRDRGLWQEAMDVLRRRVRRQHNRMPEPSMVMVDTQVVKGGRAGRDFHQSHAKYRLRGAKRVVAVDYLGLPVGARVVGARRHEVGAARDLLDYLLPRHPRVSSVLGDRGFRGLEGPLAREHGVRVEIKHRDRAKGEFKPIRPLWRVEDCFAELGRWRRLSRSFEATPASATAWMQVACVGWLLSMI
;
A
#
# COMPACT_ATOMS: atom_id res chain seq x y z
N MET A 1 -15.23 5.91 -23.33
CA MET A 1 -13.94 5.49 -23.94
C MET A 1 -13.10 4.87 -22.83
N PRO A 2 -12.19 3.91 -23.10
CA PRO A 2 -11.36 3.34 -22.05
C PRO A 2 -10.37 4.38 -21.51
N TYR A 3 -10.21 4.44 -20.19
CA TYR A 3 -9.15 5.25 -19.57
C TYR A 3 -7.82 4.49 -19.53
N PRO A 4 -6.66 5.17 -19.52
CA PRO A 4 -5.36 4.51 -19.35
C PRO A 4 -5.23 3.71 -18.04
N THR A 5 -6.11 3.95 -17.07
CA THR A 5 -6.17 3.22 -15.79
C THR A 5 -7.07 1.99 -15.83
N ASP A 6 -7.81 1.77 -16.93
CA ASP A 6 -8.75 0.66 -17.03
C ASP A 6 -8.00 -0.66 -17.15
N VAL A 7 -8.44 -1.65 -16.37
CA VAL A 7 -7.79 -2.96 -16.38
C VAL A 7 -8.09 -3.71 -17.68
N THR A 8 -7.08 -4.38 -18.22
CA THR A 8 -7.25 -5.29 -19.37
C THR A 8 -8.00 -6.56 -18.97
N ASP A 9 -8.47 -7.35 -19.93
CA ASP A 9 -9.15 -8.63 -19.62
C ASP A 9 -8.24 -9.62 -18.89
N ARG A 10 -6.95 -9.59 -19.21
CA ARG A 10 -5.93 -10.42 -18.54
C ARG A 10 -5.74 -9.99 -17.09
N GLN A 11 -5.69 -8.69 -16.84
CA GLN A 11 -5.60 -8.12 -15.49
C GLN A 11 -6.88 -8.37 -14.70
N TRP A 12 -8.04 -8.21 -15.33
CA TRP A 12 -9.34 -8.47 -14.71
C TRP A 12 -9.46 -9.91 -14.23
N ARG A 13 -9.07 -10.90 -15.05
CA ARG A 13 -9.06 -12.33 -14.66
C ARG A 13 -8.28 -12.63 -13.38
N LEU A 14 -7.28 -11.81 -13.05
CA LEU A 14 -6.53 -11.95 -11.79
C LEU A 14 -7.26 -11.31 -10.60
N LEU A 15 -7.97 -10.21 -10.84
CA LEU A 15 -8.66 -9.44 -9.80
C LEU A 15 -10.07 -9.96 -9.50
N GLU A 16 -10.75 -10.51 -10.50
CA GLU A 16 -12.14 -10.96 -10.43
C GLU A 16 -12.42 -11.95 -9.28
N PRO A 17 -11.56 -12.95 -8.99
CA PRO A 17 -11.78 -13.84 -7.86
C PRO A 17 -11.78 -13.16 -6.49
N VAL A 18 -11.22 -11.94 -6.39
CA VAL A 18 -11.13 -11.17 -5.14
C VAL A 18 -12.15 -10.02 -5.11
N LEU A 19 -12.19 -9.22 -6.18
CA LEU A 19 -12.97 -7.98 -6.27
C LEU A 19 -14.26 -8.13 -7.08
N GLY A 20 -14.41 -9.20 -7.86
CA GLY A 20 -15.61 -9.53 -8.62
C GLY A 20 -16.68 -10.23 -7.78
N VAL A 21 -16.31 -10.81 -6.64
CA VAL A 21 -17.23 -11.62 -5.83
C VAL A 21 -18.30 -10.75 -5.17
N GLY A 22 -19.57 -11.02 -5.51
CA GLY A 22 -20.73 -10.43 -4.87
C GLY A 22 -20.88 -10.85 -3.41
N GLY A 23 -21.67 -10.11 -2.64
CA GLY A 23 -22.15 -10.64 -1.37
C GLY A 23 -23.17 -11.74 -1.63
N SER A 24 -23.21 -12.78 -0.80
CA SER A 24 -24.27 -13.80 -0.85
C SER A 24 -25.63 -13.28 -0.38
N ARG A 25 -25.65 -12.12 0.28
CA ARG A 25 -26.85 -11.45 0.79
C ARG A 25 -27.03 -10.06 0.18
N GLY A 26 -28.26 -9.77 -0.21
CA GLY A 26 -28.70 -8.48 -0.74
C GLY A 26 -28.82 -8.42 -2.26
N PRO A 27 -29.29 -7.28 -2.80
CA PRO A 27 -29.50 -7.11 -4.24
C PRO A 27 -28.21 -7.28 -5.04
N LYS A 28 -28.32 -7.80 -6.27
CA LYS A 28 -27.20 -7.85 -7.20
C LYS A 28 -26.62 -6.44 -7.40
N PRO A 29 -25.29 -6.28 -7.50
CA PRO A 29 -24.68 -4.98 -7.77
C PRO A 29 -25.27 -4.35 -9.03
N THR A 30 -25.66 -3.08 -8.95
CA THR A 30 -26.20 -2.31 -10.07
C THR A 30 -25.13 -1.86 -11.06
N VAL A 31 -23.87 -1.83 -10.63
CA VAL A 31 -22.72 -1.48 -11.47
C VAL A 31 -21.80 -2.68 -11.55
N ASP A 32 -21.31 -2.95 -12.76
CA ASP A 32 -20.32 -3.98 -13.02
C ASP A 32 -19.07 -3.81 -12.14
N ARG A 33 -18.54 -4.93 -11.63
CA ARG A 33 -17.44 -4.93 -10.65
C ARG A 33 -16.12 -4.47 -11.25
N ARG A 34 -15.86 -4.79 -12.52
CA ARG A 34 -14.69 -4.29 -13.24
C ARG A 34 -14.78 -2.78 -13.42
N ARG A 35 -15.96 -2.26 -13.77
CA ARG A 35 -16.21 -0.81 -13.83
C ARG A 35 -15.95 -0.13 -12.48
N MET A 36 -16.32 -0.75 -11.36
CA MET A 36 -16.01 -0.22 -10.02
C MET A 36 -14.49 -0.18 -9.75
N VAL A 37 -13.75 -1.24 -10.12
CA VAL A 37 -12.27 -1.24 -10.01
C VAL A 37 -11.66 -0.13 -10.86
N ASN A 38 -12.09 -0.01 -12.12
CA ASN A 38 -11.61 1.04 -13.03
C ASN A 38 -11.85 2.44 -12.47
N ALA A 39 -13.04 2.70 -11.93
CA ALA A 39 -13.36 3.99 -11.33
C ALA A 39 -12.46 4.33 -10.12
N ILE A 40 -12.16 3.32 -9.28
CA ILE A 40 -11.31 3.50 -8.10
C ILE A 40 -9.84 3.70 -8.51
N LEU A 41 -9.34 2.93 -9.48
CA LEU A 41 -7.99 3.12 -10.05
C LEU A 41 -7.84 4.49 -10.72
N TYR A 42 -8.84 4.90 -11.51
CA TYR A 42 -8.91 6.23 -12.11
C TYR A 42 -8.80 7.32 -11.03
N GLN A 43 -9.58 7.19 -9.96
CA GLN A 43 -9.56 8.16 -8.87
C GLN A 43 -8.23 8.17 -8.11
N ALA A 44 -7.62 7.01 -7.86
CA ALA A 44 -6.32 6.93 -7.22
C ALA A 44 -5.24 7.63 -8.07
N ARG A 45 -5.27 7.41 -9.39
CA ARG A 45 -4.29 7.94 -10.33
C ARG A 45 -4.42 9.45 -10.51
N THR A 46 -5.65 9.95 -10.72
CA THR A 46 -5.92 11.37 -10.99
C THR A 46 -6.03 12.21 -9.72
N GLY A 47 -6.40 11.60 -8.59
CA GLY A 47 -6.66 12.31 -7.35
C GLY A 47 -7.95 13.14 -7.36
N CYS A 48 -8.87 12.91 -8.31
CA CYS A 48 -10.12 13.66 -8.36
C CYS A 48 -10.99 13.38 -7.13
N GLN A 49 -11.83 14.36 -6.77
CA GLN A 49 -12.80 14.20 -5.68
C GLN A 49 -13.91 13.22 -6.10
N TRP A 50 -14.58 12.58 -5.14
CA TRP A 50 -15.63 11.58 -5.43
C TRP A 50 -16.74 12.11 -6.34
N ARG A 51 -17.21 13.33 -6.10
CA ARG A 51 -18.28 13.96 -6.90
C ARG A 51 -17.85 14.35 -8.32
N TYR A 52 -16.55 14.31 -8.60
CA TYR A 52 -15.95 14.65 -9.90
C TYR A 52 -15.53 13.39 -10.68
N LEU A 53 -15.92 12.19 -10.20
CA LEU A 53 -15.77 10.98 -10.99
C LEU A 53 -16.58 11.10 -12.29
N PRO A 54 -16.03 10.70 -13.45
CA PRO A 54 -16.76 10.66 -14.70
C PRO A 54 -18.07 9.89 -14.57
N GLY A 55 -19.15 10.46 -15.10
CA GLY A 55 -20.51 9.90 -14.99
C GLY A 55 -20.65 8.51 -15.61
N GLU A 56 -19.79 8.15 -16.58
CA GLU A 56 -19.80 6.84 -17.24
C GLU A 56 -19.44 5.68 -16.30
N PHE A 57 -18.72 5.96 -15.20
CA PHE A 57 -18.47 4.96 -14.15
C PHE A 57 -19.71 4.65 -13.31
N GLY A 58 -20.75 5.50 -13.39
CA GLY A 58 -21.97 5.41 -12.61
C GLY A 58 -21.95 6.29 -11.35
N SER A 59 -22.90 6.05 -10.45
CA SER A 59 -23.08 6.86 -9.25
C SER A 59 -21.84 6.82 -8.34
N TRP A 60 -21.23 7.98 -8.10
CA TRP A 60 -20.07 8.12 -7.20
C TRP A 60 -20.33 7.53 -5.80
N ASN A 61 -21.57 7.63 -5.30
CA ASN A 61 -21.94 7.13 -3.98
C ASN A 61 -21.89 5.59 -3.96
N THR A 62 -22.35 4.93 -5.03
CA THR A 62 -22.27 3.47 -5.17
C THR A 62 -20.82 2.99 -5.22
N ILE A 63 -19.97 3.71 -5.95
CA ILE A 63 -18.52 3.41 -6.04
C ILE A 63 -17.86 3.61 -4.68
N TRP A 64 -18.14 4.73 -4.00
CA TRP A 64 -17.61 5.02 -2.65
C TRP A 64 -18.03 3.96 -1.62
N ARG A 65 -19.31 3.58 -1.58
CA ARG A 65 -19.80 2.52 -0.68
C ARG A 65 -19.12 1.18 -0.95
N THR A 66 -18.85 0.88 -2.22
CA THR A 66 -18.10 -0.33 -2.59
C THR A 66 -16.66 -0.24 -2.13
N PHE A 67 -15.98 0.88 -2.38
CA PHE A 67 -14.62 1.13 -1.89
C PHE A 67 -14.51 0.90 -0.38
N CYS A 68 -15.42 1.50 0.40
CA CYS A 68 -15.46 1.32 1.86
C CYS A 68 -15.66 -0.16 2.23
N ARG A 69 -16.57 -0.88 1.58
CA ARG A 69 -16.80 -2.31 1.84
C ARG A 69 -15.56 -3.16 1.54
N TRP A 70 -14.87 -2.88 0.42
CA TRP A 70 -13.65 -3.60 0.05
C TRP A 70 -12.48 -3.28 0.99
N ARG A 71 -12.35 -2.01 1.41
CA ARG A 71 -11.42 -1.58 2.47
C ARG A 71 -11.67 -2.36 3.75
N ASP A 72 -12.91 -2.38 4.24
CA ASP A 72 -13.26 -2.98 5.54
C ASP A 72 -13.08 -4.51 5.53
N ARG A 73 -13.20 -5.13 4.34
CA ARG A 73 -12.91 -6.56 4.14
C ARG A 73 -11.44 -6.87 3.84
N GLY A 74 -10.57 -5.86 3.68
CA GLY A 74 -9.15 -6.08 3.35
C GLY A 74 -8.88 -6.53 1.92
N LEU A 75 -9.85 -6.43 1.00
CA LEU A 75 -9.73 -7.01 -0.35
C LEU A 75 -8.64 -6.36 -1.21
N TRP A 76 -8.26 -5.11 -0.92
CA TRP A 76 -7.15 -4.46 -1.61
C TRP A 76 -5.78 -5.08 -1.26
N GLN A 77 -5.61 -5.56 -0.02
CA GLN A 77 -4.42 -6.33 0.36
C GLN A 77 -4.41 -7.68 -0.36
N GLU A 78 -5.54 -8.39 -0.40
CA GLU A 78 -5.65 -9.67 -1.10
C GLU A 78 -5.38 -9.54 -2.60
N ALA A 79 -5.91 -8.49 -3.23
CA ALA A 79 -5.63 -8.17 -4.63
C ALA A 79 -4.13 -7.91 -4.87
N MET A 80 -3.49 -7.15 -3.98
CA MET A 80 -2.05 -6.90 -4.02
C MET A 80 -1.25 -8.21 -3.90
N ASP A 81 -1.66 -9.13 -3.03
CA ASP A 81 -1.01 -10.45 -2.88
C ASP A 81 -1.12 -11.28 -4.16
N VAL A 82 -2.30 -11.34 -4.78
CA VAL A 82 -2.51 -12.07 -6.05
C VAL A 82 -1.60 -11.53 -7.14
N LEU A 83 -1.56 -10.21 -7.32
CA LEU A 83 -0.75 -9.58 -8.36
C LEU A 83 0.74 -9.71 -8.07
N ARG A 84 1.19 -9.51 -6.81
CA ARG A 84 2.60 -9.72 -6.43
C ARG A 84 3.05 -11.13 -6.74
N ARG A 85 2.27 -12.16 -6.37
CA ARG A 85 2.60 -13.56 -6.69
C ARG A 85 2.72 -13.78 -8.20
N ARG A 86 1.86 -13.14 -9.01
CA ARG A 86 1.93 -13.22 -10.48
C ARG A 86 3.24 -12.63 -11.02
N VAL A 87 3.61 -11.44 -10.56
CA VAL A 87 4.84 -10.75 -10.98
C VAL A 87 6.07 -11.52 -10.54
N ARG A 88 6.11 -11.98 -9.28
CA ARG A 88 7.24 -12.79 -8.77
C ARG A 88 7.49 -14.06 -9.60
N ARG A 89 6.42 -14.75 -10.03
CA ARG A 89 6.53 -15.90 -10.93
C ARG A 89 7.09 -15.53 -12.31
N GLN A 90 6.74 -14.36 -12.87
CA GLN A 90 7.32 -13.87 -14.14
C GLN A 90 8.84 -13.65 -14.02
N HIS A 91 9.31 -13.31 -12.82
CA HIS A 91 10.73 -13.13 -12.52
C HIS A 91 11.41 -14.40 -11.97
N ASN A 92 10.82 -15.59 -12.18
CA ASN A 92 11.37 -16.88 -11.71
C ASN A 92 11.68 -16.90 -10.20
N ARG A 93 10.86 -16.21 -9.39
CA ARG A 93 10.95 -16.21 -7.93
C ARG A 93 9.79 -17.00 -7.32
N MET A 94 10.02 -17.51 -6.10
CA MET A 94 8.93 -18.10 -5.32
C MET A 94 7.80 -17.09 -5.09
N PRO A 95 6.52 -17.51 -5.15
CA PRO A 95 5.38 -16.60 -5.08
C PRO A 95 5.36 -15.75 -3.81
N GLU A 96 5.74 -16.35 -2.67
CA GLU A 96 5.89 -15.63 -1.40
C GLU A 96 7.35 -15.23 -1.16
N PRO A 97 7.61 -14.04 -0.60
CA PRO A 97 8.96 -13.60 -0.28
C PRO A 97 9.52 -14.29 0.98
N SER A 98 10.84 -14.37 1.09
CA SER A 98 11.54 -14.83 2.31
C SER A 98 12.09 -13.69 3.17
N MET A 99 12.07 -12.46 2.65
CA MET A 99 12.50 -11.24 3.31
C MET A 99 11.62 -10.09 2.85
N VAL A 100 11.36 -9.14 3.73
CA VAL A 100 10.78 -7.84 3.37
C VAL A 100 11.67 -6.69 3.82
N MET A 101 11.61 -5.56 3.11
CA MET A 101 12.23 -4.30 3.47
C MET A 101 11.15 -3.33 3.93
N VAL A 102 11.38 -2.62 5.02
CA VAL A 102 10.41 -1.67 5.59
C VAL A 102 10.98 -0.26 5.65
N ASP A 103 10.15 0.72 5.30
CA ASP A 103 10.45 2.13 5.52
C ASP A 103 9.16 2.94 5.72
N THR A 104 9.31 4.17 6.21
CA THR A 104 8.20 5.09 6.47
C THR A 104 8.37 6.41 5.74
N GLN A 105 7.25 6.98 5.27
CA GLN A 105 7.19 8.30 4.65
C GLN A 105 6.16 9.17 5.39
N VAL A 106 6.54 10.39 5.76
CA VAL A 106 5.60 11.37 6.32
C VAL A 106 5.01 12.23 5.19
N VAL A 107 3.69 12.38 5.18
CA VAL A 107 2.95 13.16 4.18
C VAL A 107 2.08 14.24 4.85
N LYS A 108 2.02 15.43 4.24
CA LYS A 108 1.17 16.55 4.69
C LYS A 108 -0.32 16.19 4.61
N GLY A 109 -1.07 16.57 5.64
CA GLY A 109 -2.53 16.54 5.61
C GLY A 109 -3.08 17.51 4.57
N GLY A 110 -4.18 17.13 3.92
CA GLY A 110 -4.94 17.98 3.00
C GLY A 110 -5.94 18.90 3.68
N ARG A 111 -6.20 18.67 4.98
CA ARG A 111 -7.06 19.48 5.85
C ARG A 111 -6.34 19.74 7.18
N ALA A 112 -6.62 20.87 7.81
CA ALA A 112 -6.22 21.15 9.19
C ALA A 112 -7.43 20.89 10.12
N GLY A 113 -7.28 20.09 11.19
CA GLY A 113 -8.40 19.83 12.10
C GLY A 113 -8.15 18.73 13.14
N ARG A 114 -9.19 18.35 13.90
CA ARG A 114 -9.21 17.21 14.86
C ARG A 114 -9.48 15.89 14.13
N ASP A 115 -8.72 15.59 13.09
CA ASP A 115 -8.77 14.31 12.38
C ASP A 115 -7.54 13.46 12.74
N PHE A 116 -7.30 12.34 12.02
CA PHE A 116 -6.11 11.52 12.28
C PHE A 116 -4.80 12.21 11.86
N HIS A 117 -4.85 13.40 11.25
CA HIS A 117 -3.67 14.19 10.89
C HIS A 117 -3.10 14.90 12.12
N GLN A 118 -2.33 14.16 12.90
CA GLN A 118 -1.67 14.67 14.10
C GLN A 118 -0.35 15.36 13.74
N SER A 119 0.15 16.22 14.63
CA SER A 119 1.44 16.88 14.45
C SER A 119 2.60 15.87 14.57
N HIS A 120 3.47 15.84 13.57
CA HIS A 120 4.75 15.13 13.62
C HIS A 120 5.74 15.92 14.49
N ALA A 121 6.21 15.35 15.60
CA ALA A 121 7.05 16.05 16.57
C ALA A 121 8.29 16.72 15.95
N LYS A 122 9.00 16.00 15.06
CA LYS A 122 10.22 16.50 14.40
C LYS A 122 9.99 17.59 13.36
N TYR A 123 8.85 17.56 12.66
CA TYR A 123 8.61 18.41 11.48
C TYR A 123 7.50 19.45 11.70
N ARG A 124 6.89 19.48 12.90
CA ARG A 124 5.71 20.29 13.26
C ARG A 124 4.60 20.25 12.20
N LEU A 125 4.50 19.10 11.53
CA LEU A 125 3.69 18.92 10.32
C LEU A 125 2.47 18.08 10.67
N ARG A 126 1.28 18.64 10.50
CA ARG A 126 0.02 17.90 10.65
C ARG A 126 -0.17 17.01 9.43
N GLY A 127 -0.20 15.69 9.65
CA GLY A 127 -0.24 14.76 8.54
C GLY A 127 -0.33 13.30 8.94
N ALA A 128 0.03 12.45 8.00
CA ALA A 128 0.01 11.01 8.15
C ALA A 128 1.41 10.43 7.93
N LYS A 129 1.65 9.27 8.54
CA LYS A 129 2.84 8.45 8.29
C LYS A 129 2.40 7.22 7.51
N ARG A 130 3.01 7.04 6.34
CA ARG A 130 2.86 5.89 5.47
C ARG A 130 3.97 4.91 5.77
N VAL A 131 3.66 3.63 5.68
CA VAL A 131 4.57 2.52 5.89
C VAL A 131 4.39 1.57 4.72
N VAL A 132 5.49 1.14 4.11
CA VAL A 132 5.47 0.07 3.11
C VAL A 132 6.43 -1.03 3.55
N ALA A 133 6.01 -2.27 3.35
CA ALA A 133 6.89 -3.42 3.29
C ALA A 133 6.98 -3.87 1.83
N VAL A 134 8.18 -3.95 1.25
CA VAL A 134 8.42 -4.46 -0.11
C VAL A 134 9.32 -5.69 -0.09
N ASP A 135 9.24 -6.52 -1.12
CA ASP A 135 10.13 -7.67 -1.27
C ASP A 135 11.45 -7.30 -1.96
N TYR A 136 12.31 -8.30 -2.19
CA TYR A 136 13.60 -8.12 -2.88
C TYR A 136 13.50 -7.49 -4.29
N LEU A 137 12.40 -7.70 -5.01
CA LEU A 137 12.16 -7.10 -6.33
C LEU A 137 11.64 -5.66 -6.23
N GLY A 138 11.39 -5.16 -5.01
CA GLY A 138 10.74 -3.88 -4.74
C GLY A 138 9.21 -3.95 -4.83
N LEU A 139 8.62 -5.13 -4.94
CA LEU A 139 7.17 -5.27 -5.06
C LEU A 139 6.50 -5.08 -3.69
N PRO A 140 5.39 -4.35 -3.60
CA PRO A 140 4.72 -4.10 -2.35
C PRO A 140 4.13 -5.41 -1.80
N VAL A 141 4.52 -5.73 -0.57
CA VAL A 141 3.97 -6.86 0.22
C VAL A 141 2.88 -6.37 1.15
N GLY A 142 3.02 -5.16 1.68
CA GLY A 142 2.03 -4.54 2.54
C GLY A 142 2.19 -3.03 2.58
N ALA A 143 1.09 -2.34 2.83
CA ALA A 143 1.07 -0.90 3.03
C ALA A 143 0.11 -0.53 4.16
N ARG A 144 0.50 0.46 4.97
CA ARG A 144 -0.32 0.96 6.08
C ARG A 144 -0.13 2.47 6.26
N VAL A 145 -1.18 3.15 6.69
CA VAL A 145 -1.12 4.56 7.06
C VAL A 145 -1.57 4.73 8.51
N VAL A 146 -0.80 5.49 9.27
CA VAL A 146 -1.08 5.86 10.67
C VAL A 146 -1.00 7.38 10.84
N GLY A 147 -1.48 7.90 11.98
CA GLY A 147 -1.30 9.32 12.32
C GLY A 147 0.17 9.67 12.51
N ALA A 148 0.59 10.88 12.11
CA ALA A 148 2.02 11.23 12.11
C ALA A 148 2.69 11.29 13.49
N ARG A 149 1.93 11.30 14.60
CA ARG A 149 2.50 11.23 15.96
C ARG A 149 3.09 9.85 16.29
N ARG A 150 2.60 8.77 15.66
CA ARG A 150 3.12 7.41 15.90
C ARG A 150 4.60 7.37 15.55
N HIS A 151 5.42 6.84 16.46
CA HIS A 151 6.85 6.64 16.22
C HIS A 151 7.07 5.70 15.03
N GLU A 152 8.14 5.89 14.26
CA GLU A 152 8.41 5.15 13.01
C GLU A 152 8.49 3.64 13.26
N VAL A 153 9.22 3.22 14.29
CA VAL A 153 9.27 1.82 14.76
C VAL A 153 7.87 1.27 15.07
N GLY A 154 7.04 2.04 15.78
CA GLY A 154 5.69 1.61 16.13
C GLY A 154 4.79 1.47 14.90
N ALA A 155 4.90 2.40 13.94
CA ALA A 155 4.17 2.35 12.68
C ALA A 155 4.58 1.14 11.82
N ALA A 156 5.89 0.87 11.73
CA ALA A 156 6.42 -0.30 11.05
C ALA A 156 5.96 -1.60 11.71
N ARG A 157 6.01 -1.67 13.04
CA ARG A 157 5.50 -2.80 13.81
C ARG A 157 4.01 -3.05 13.54
N ASP A 158 3.19 -2.01 13.55
CA ASP A 158 1.74 -2.15 13.27
C ASP A 158 1.50 -2.79 11.89
N LEU A 159 2.32 -2.49 10.88
CA LEU A 159 2.24 -3.16 9.57
C LEU A 159 2.74 -4.61 9.64
N LEU A 160 3.90 -4.85 10.27
CA LEU A 160 4.55 -6.16 10.31
C LEU A 160 3.76 -7.17 11.13
N ASP A 161 3.13 -6.78 12.24
CA ASP A 161 2.27 -7.65 13.05
C ASP A 161 1.03 -8.13 12.27
N TYR A 162 0.55 -7.31 11.32
CA TYR A 162 -0.50 -7.72 10.38
C TYR A 162 0.05 -8.60 9.26
N LEU A 163 1.24 -8.29 8.76
CA LEU A 163 1.80 -8.88 7.54
C LEU A 163 2.42 -10.26 7.79
N LEU A 164 3.28 -10.41 8.80
CA LEU A 164 4.09 -11.61 9.00
C LEU A 164 3.27 -12.90 9.17
N PRO A 165 2.15 -12.93 9.92
CA PRO A 165 1.31 -14.14 10.00
C PRO A 165 0.73 -14.60 8.65
N ARG A 166 0.61 -13.70 7.67
CA ARG A 166 0.10 -13.98 6.31
C ARG A 166 1.19 -14.38 5.34
N HIS A 167 2.46 -14.18 5.68
CA HIS A 167 3.62 -14.55 4.88
C HIS A 167 4.63 -15.36 5.71
N PRO A 168 4.30 -16.62 6.05
CA PRO A 168 5.11 -17.45 6.95
C PRO A 168 6.51 -17.77 6.42
N ARG A 169 6.77 -17.56 5.12
CA ARG A 169 8.10 -17.71 4.52
C ARG A 169 9.06 -16.57 4.91
N VAL A 170 8.54 -15.41 5.31
CA VAL A 170 9.36 -14.25 5.66
C VAL A 170 10.12 -14.56 6.95
N SER A 171 11.43 -14.74 6.83
CA SER A 171 12.33 -15.04 7.95
C SER A 171 13.20 -13.84 8.36
N SER A 172 13.25 -12.79 7.53
CA SER A 172 13.93 -11.54 7.88
C SER A 172 13.25 -10.26 7.40
N VAL A 173 13.42 -9.20 8.19
CA VAL A 173 12.98 -7.83 7.90
C VAL A 173 14.21 -6.95 7.83
N LEU A 174 14.42 -6.32 6.68
CA LEU A 174 15.52 -5.39 6.45
C LEU A 174 15.04 -3.95 6.67
N GLY A 175 15.78 -3.18 7.47
CA GLY A 175 15.50 -1.78 7.73
C GLY A 175 16.77 -0.96 7.93
N ASP A 176 16.61 0.36 7.95
CA ASP A 176 17.68 1.27 8.35
C ASP A 176 17.88 1.28 9.88
N ARG A 177 18.84 2.09 10.37
CA ARG A 177 19.14 2.19 11.81
C ARG A 177 17.94 2.64 12.65
N GLY A 178 17.01 3.40 12.09
CA GLY A 178 15.79 3.87 12.77
C GLY A 178 14.88 2.72 13.20
N PHE A 179 15.00 1.54 12.58
CA PHE A 179 14.16 0.38 12.85
C PHE A 179 14.76 -0.66 13.81
N ARG A 180 15.91 -0.38 14.46
CA ARG A 180 16.53 -1.29 15.45
C ARG A 180 15.56 -1.75 16.54
N GLY A 181 14.62 -0.89 16.94
CA GLY A 181 13.60 -1.22 17.95
C GLY A 181 12.63 -2.35 17.56
N LEU A 182 12.69 -2.86 16.33
CA LEU A 182 11.93 -4.03 15.88
C LEU A 182 12.60 -5.37 16.23
N GLU A 183 13.92 -5.41 16.47
CA GLU A 183 14.70 -6.65 16.65
C GLU A 183 14.10 -7.59 17.70
N GLY A 184 13.96 -7.12 18.94
CA GLY A 184 13.44 -7.94 20.05
C GLY A 184 11.98 -8.38 19.83
N PRO A 185 11.04 -7.45 19.58
CA PRO A 185 9.64 -7.81 19.39
C PRO A 185 9.38 -8.79 18.25
N LEU A 186 9.98 -8.57 17.08
CA LEU A 186 9.73 -9.44 15.92
C LEU A 186 10.36 -10.82 16.07
N ALA A 187 11.54 -10.92 16.70
CA ALA A 187 12.13 -12.21 17.02
C ALA A 187 11.24 -13.01 17.99
N ARG A 188 10.72 -12.35 19.03
CA ARG A 188 9.89 -12.99 20.06
C ARG A 188 8.50 -13.40 19.55
N GLU A 189 7.83 -12.54 18.79
CA GLU A 189 6.41 -12.70 18.45
C GLU A 189 6.20 -13.40 17.10
N HIS A 190 7.17 -13.30 16.18
CA HIS A 190 7.05 -13.85 14.83
C HIS A 190 8.21 -14.78 14.44
N GLY A 191 9.26 -14.91 15.27
CA GLY A 191 10.45 -15.69 14.92
C GLY A 191 11.26 -15.08 13.77
N VAL A 192 11.10 -13.77 13.52
CA VAL A 192 11.70 -13.08 12.37
C VAL A 192 12.90 -12.26 12.80
N ARG A 193 14.02 -12.42 12.08
CA ARG A 193 15.24 -11.64 12.34
C ARG A 193 15.12 -10.25 11.73
N VAL A 194 15.57 -9.23 12.46
CA VAL A 194 15.70 -7.89 11.89
C VAL A 194 17.14 -7.66 11.49
N GLU A 195 17.35 -7.34 10.22
CA GLU A 195 18.64 -7.00 9.65
C GLU A 195 18.71 -5.48 9.54
N ILE A 196 19.60 -4.85 10.33
CA ILE A 196 19.83 -3.41 10.27
C ILE A 196 21.04 -3.14 9.38
N LYS A 197 20.84 -2.41 8.27
CA LYS A 197 21.98 -2.02 7.43
C LYS A 197 22.69 -0.79 7.97
N HIS A 198 24.02 -0.88 7.98
CA HIS A 198 24.92 0.20 8.34
C HIS A 198 25.23 1.04 7.08
N ARG A 199 25.40 2.36 7.26
CA ARG A 199 25.98 3.20 6.21
C ARG A 199 27.46 2.85 6.08
N ASP A 200 27.90 2.38 4.92
CA ASP A 200 29.32 2.39 4.57
C ASP A 200 29.77 3.85 4.48
N ARG A 201 30.49 4.34 5.50
CA ARG A 201 31.04 5.70 5.55
C ARG A 201 32.32 5.83 4.71
N ALA A 202 32.38 5.23 3.53
CA ALA A 202 33.40 5.60 2.55
C ALA A 202 33.05 7.01 2.04
N LYS A 203 33.93 8.00 2.30
CA LYS A 203 33.71 9.43 2.07
C LYS A 203 33.22 9.71 0.63
N GLY A 204 32.10 10.46 0.50
CA GLY A 204 31.80 11.25 -0.70
C GLY A 204 30.82 10.68 -1.73
N GLU A 205 30.56 9.37 -1.75
CA GLU A 205 29.63 8.78 -2.73
C GLU A 205 28.35 8.26 -2.07
N PHE A 206 27.19 8.71 -2.55
CA PHE A 206 25.92 8.04 -2.25
C PHE A 206 25.95 6.65 -2.91
N LYS A 207 26.19 5.62 -2.11
CA LYS A 207 25.98 4.22 -2.53
C LYS A 207 24.61 3.77 -2.04
N PRO A 208 23.64 3.53 -2.94
CA PRO A 208 22.34 2.99 -2.56
C PRO A 208 22.52 1.74 -1.72
N ILE A 209 21.82 1.67 -0.59
CA ILE A 209 21.87 0.52 0.31
C ILE A 209 21.19 -0.65 -0.43
N ARG A 210 21.94 -1.52 -1.10
CA ARG A 210 21.37 -2.64 -1.87
C ARG A 210 20.93 -3.76 -0.92
N PRO A 211 19.66 -4.22 -0.88
CA PRO A 211 18.52 -3.81 -1.72
C PRO A 211 17.56 -2.76 -1.11
N LEU A 212 17.79 -2.23 0.11
CA LEU A 212 16.90 -1.28 0.81
C LEU A 212 16.40 -0.08 -0.03
N TRP A 213 17.19 0.42 -0.98
CA TRP A 213 16.76 1.49 -1.92
C TRP A 213 15.48 1.14 -2.71
N ARG A 214 15.13 -0.15 -2.83
CA ARG A 214 13.88 -0.60 -3.43
C ARG A 214 12.62 -0.11 -2.71
N VAL A 215 12.69 0.18 -1.41
CA VAL A 215 11.55 0.79 -0.70
C VAL A 215 11.37 2.25 -1.13
N GLU A 216 12.48 2.96 -1.36
CA GLU A 216 12.46 4.34 -1.87
C GLU A 216 11.89 4.37 -3.30
N ASP A 217 12.29 3.42 -4.16
CA ASP A 217 11.67 3.23 -5.50
C ASP A 217 10.16 3.05 -5.40
N CYS A 218 9.70 2.18 -4.48
CA CYS A 218 8.28 1.96 -4.27
C CYS A 218 7.57 3.27 -3.87
N PHE A 219 8.14 4.06 -2.96
CA PHE A 219 7.56 5.36 -2.61
C PHE A 219 7.56 6.33 -3.80
N ALA A 220 8.59 6.32 -4.64
CA ALA A 220 8.65 7.14 -5.85
C ALA A 220 7.55 6.76 -6.84
N GLU A 221 7.33 5.46 -7.06
CA GLU A 221 6.25 4.95 -7.91
C GLU A 221 4.87 5.26 -7.34
N LEU A 222 4.67 5.11 -6.03
CA LEU A 222 3.46 5.54 -5.35
C LEU A 222 3.25 7.07 -5.44
N GLY A 223 4.32 7.85 -5.55
CA GLY A 223 4.28 9.30 -5.78
C GLY A 223 3.60 9.69 -7.10
N ARG A 224 3.56 8.80 -8.10
CA ARG A 224 2.83 9.02 -9.36
C ARG A 224 1.31 8.93 -9.19
N TRP A 225 0.81 8.40 -8.07
CA TRP A 225 -0.62 8.32 -7.79
C TRP A 225 -1.07 9.60 -7.12
N ARG A 226 -1.66 10.52 -7.89
CA ARG A 226 -1.90 11.91 -7.45
C ARG A 226 -2.78 12.01 -6.21
N ARG A 227 -3.66 11.02 -5.96
CA ARG A 227 -4.43 10.94 -4.72
C ARG A 227 -3.55 10.83 -3.48
N LEU A 228 -2.35 10.27 -3.60
CA LEU A 228 -1.35 10.15 -2.54
C LEU A 228 -0.44 11.37 -2.41
N SER A 229 -0.59 12.44 -3.20
CA SER A 229 0.24 13.65 -3.07
C SER A 229 0.13 14.30 -1.67
N ARG A 230 -1.06 14.23 -1.06
CA ARG A 230 -1.32 14.60 0.34
C ARG A 230 -2.21 13.54 0.98
N SER A 231 -2.32 13.55 2.30
CA SER A 231 -3.32 12.74 2.99
C SER A 231 -4.62 13.54 3.10
N PHE A 232 -5.60 13.25 2.24
CA PHE A 232 -6.92 13.91 2.27
C PHE A 232 -7.97 13.16 3.09
N GLU A 233 -7.67 11.91 3.45
CA GLU A 233 -8.62 11.01 4.07
C GLU A 233 -8.88 11.37 5.54
N ALA A 234 -10.08 11.08 6.04
CA ALA A 234 -10.44 11.33 7.44
C ALA A 234 -10.07 10.18 8.39
N THR A 235 -9.76 8.99 7.88
CA THR A 235 -9.44 7.81 8.69
C THR A 235 -8.18 7.09 8.21
N PRO A 236 -7.41 6.46 9.13
CA PRO A 236 -6.27 5.61 8.77
C PRO A 236 -6.67 4.45 7.85
N ALA A 237 -7.87 3.89 8.01
CA ALA A 237 -8.38 2.81 7.19
C ALA A 237 -8.55 3.24 5.72
N SER A 238 -9.18 4.40 5.46
CA SER A 238 -9.34 4.91 4.10
C SER A 238 -7.98 5.28 3.49
N ALA A 239 -7.10 5.91 4.27
CA ALA A 239 -5.76 6.26 3.81
C ALA A 239 -4.92 5.01 3.45
N THR A 240 -5.03 3.96 4.26
CA THR A 240 -4.40 2.65 4.00
C THR A 240 -4.95 2.02 2.73
N ALA A 241 -6.28 1.96 2.56
CA ALA A 241 -6.85 1.39 1.34
C ALA A 241 -6.44 2.15 0.09
N TRP A 242 -6.36 3.48 0.11
CA TRP A 242 -5.87 4.23 -1.07
C TRP A 242 -4.42 3.94 -1.39
N MET A 243 -3.59 3.72 -0.37
CA MET A 243 -2.22 3.30 -0.57
C MET A 243 -2.14 1.90 -1.18
N GLN A 244 -2.97 0.97 -0.71
CA GLN A 244 -3.08 -0.38 -1.28
C GLN A 244 -3.62 -0.37 -2.72
N VAL A 245 -4.62 0.48 -3.04
CA VAL A 245 -5.12 0.68 -4.40
C VAL A 245 -3.99 1.14 -5.34
N ALA A 246 -3.16 2.09 -4.90
CA ALA A 246 -2.02 2.55 -5.67
C ALA A 246 -0.97 1.43 -5.87
N CYS A 247 -0.69 0.62 -4.85
CA CYS A 247 0.15 -0.57 -4.97
C CYS A 247 -0.42 -1.57 -5.99
N VAL A 248 -1.72 -1.84 -5.95
CA VAL A 248 -2.42 -2.70 -6.92
C VAL A 248 -2.27 -2.14 -8.33
N GLY A 249 -2.53 -0.85 -8.52
CA GLY A 249 -2.36 -0.18 -9.80
C GLY A 249 -0.93 -0.23 -10.34
N TRP A 250 0.07 -0.11 -9.48
CA TRP A 250 1.48 -0.25 -9.86
C TRP A 250 1.85 -1.69 -10.24
N LEU A 251 1.37 -2.68 -9.48
CA LEU A 251 1.57 -4.09 -9.83
C LEU A 251 0.89 -4.46 -11.15
N LEU A 252 -0.27 -3.89 -11.45
CA LEU A 252 -0.97 -4.08 -12.72
C LEU A 252 -0.14 -3.60 -13.90
N SER A 253 0.62 -2.51 -13.78
CA SER A 253 1.49 -2.03 -14.87
C SER A 253 2.67 -2.95 -15.17
N MET A 254 2.89 -3.99 -14.37
CA MET A 254 3.94 -5.01 -14.57
C MET A 254 3.41 -6.31 -15.22
N ILE A 255 2.10 -6.40 -15.50
CA ILE A 255 1.42 -7.61 -15.98
C ILE A 255 0.87 -7.43 -17.39
#